data_AF-A0A177DPF9-F1
#
_entry.id   AF-A0A177DPF9-F1
#
_cell.length_a   1.000
_cell.length_b   1.000
_cell.length_c   1.000
_cell.angle_alpha   90.00
_cell.angle_beta   90.00
_cell.angle_gamma   90.00
#
_symmetry.space_group_name_H-M   'P 1'
#
loop_
_entity.id
_entity.type
_entity.pdbx_description
1 polymer ?
#
loop_
_entity_poly.entity_id
_entity_poly.type
_entity_poly.pdbx_seq_one_letter_code
_entity_poly.pdbx_strand_id
1 'polypeptide(L)'
;MSSQNTSNSSSSGSTSAGNSGSGGYTVTSSGTNDQGNHYCSRDYGSGASNSNSYHYSNTNGSYYYSNPNGSTYYNDGRGGSSYNPGK
;
A
#
# COMPACT_ATOMS: atom_id res chain seq x y z
N MET A 1 12.06 -19.95 19.67
CA MET A 1 11.08 -18.87 19.44
C MET A 1 11.88 -17.60 19.20
N SER A 2 12.23 -17.29 17.96
CA SER A 2 13.03 -16.09 17.65
C SER A 2 12.07 -14.94 17.37
N SER A 3 11.90 -14.08 18.36
CA SER A 3 11.13 -12.85 18.28
C SER A 3 11.94 -11.80 17.51
N GLN A 4 11.53 -11.48 16.29
CA GLN A 4 11.98 -10.25 15.63
C GLN A 4 11.02 -9.13 15.99
N ASN A 5 11.30 -8.54 17.14
CA ASN A 5 10.84 -7.21 17.51
C ASN A 5 11.73 -6.21 16.76
N THR A 6 11.27 -5.71 15.61
CA THR A 6 11.87 -4.54 14.95
C THR A 6 11.03 -3.32 15.22
N SER A 7 11.44 -2.63 16.27
CA SER A 7 11.13 -1.28 16.71
C SER A 7 10.74 -0.31 15.61
N ASN A 8 9.58 0.32 15.81
CA ASN A 8 9.38 1.77 15.80
C ASN A 8 10.23 2.57 14.80
N SER A 9 9.66 2.89 13.64
CA SER A 9 10.04 4.07 12.87
C SER A 9 8.93 5.11 12.96
N SER A 10 9.06 5.95 13.98
CA SER A 10 8.49 7.29 14.05
C SER A 10 8.80 8.07 12.78
N SER A 11 7.79 8.79 12.28
CA SER A 11 7.79 9.83 11.26
C SER A 11 9.15 10.24 10.70
N SER A 12 9.28 10.12 9.39
CA SER A 12 10.14 10.99 8.60
C SER A 12 9.39 11.30 7.31
N GLY A 13 8.74 12.46 7.29
CA GLY A 13 8.38 13.11 6.03
C GLY A 13 9.68 13.35 5.27
N SER A 14 9.88 12.57 4.21
CA SER A 14 11.01 12.69 3.32
C SER A 14 10.46 12.77 1.90
N THR A 15 10.39 14.01 1.41
CA THR A 15 10.40 14.29 -0.02
C THR A 15 11.61 13.59 -0.65
N SER A 16 11.37 12.44 -1.25
CA SER A 16 12.37 11.67 -1.99
C SER A 16 11.72 11.14 -3.25
N ALA A 17 11.64 12.01 -4.25
CA ALA A 17 11.56 11.57 -5.63
C ALA A 17 12.76 10.63 -5.87
N GLY A 18 12.50 9.33 -6.03
CA GLY A 18 13.61 8.39 -6.12
C GLY A 18 13.27 6.91 -6.03
N ASN A 19 12.44 6.43 -6.94
CA ASN A 19 12.60 5.12 -7.57
C ASN A 19 12.63 3.89 -6.63
N SER A 20 11.48 3.48 -6.09
CA SER A 20 11.29 2.13 -5.55
C SER A 20 11.02 1.12 -6.68
N GLY A 21 11.97 1.04 -7.62
CA GLY A 21 11.92 0.15 -8.78
C GLY A 21 12.09 -1.32 -8.41
N SER A 22 11.04 -1.93 -7.88
CA SER A 22 10.86 -3.40 -7.88
C SER A 22 9.46 -3.84 -8.35
N GLY A 23 8.61 -2.91 -8.76
CA GLY A 23 7.38 -3.20 -9.49
C GLY A 23 7.21 -2.10 -10.53
N GLY A 24 6.88 -2.44 -11.77
CA GLY A 24 6.75 -1.50 -12.88
C GLY A 24 5.61 -0.50 -12.72
N TYR A 25 5.68 0.34 -11.68
CA TYR A 25 4.72 1.39 -11.37
C TYR A 25 5.43 2.67 -10.93
N THR A 26 4.76 3.79 -11.18
CA THR A 26 5.13 5.11 -10.67
C THR A 26 4.23 5.44 -9.49
N VAL A 27 4.79 5.90 -8.37
CA VAL A 27 3.97 6.45 -7.27
C VAL A 27 3.50 7.84 -7.69
N THR A 28 2.19 8.00 -7.87
CA THR A 28 1.59 9.26 -8.33
C THR A 28 1.23 10.18 -7.17
N SER A 29 0.91 9.61 -6.01
CA SER A 29 0.58 10.36 -4.80
C SER A 29 0.79 9.47 -3.58
N SER A 30 1.23 10.04 -2.47
CA SER A 30 1.27 9.35 -1.19
C SER A 30 1.18 10.34 -0.05
N GLY A 31 0.69 9.88 1.09
CA GLY A 31 0.66 10.69 2.30
C GLY A 31 0.25 9.88 3.52
N THR A 32 0.24 10.59 4.65
CA THR A 32 -0.20 10.07 5.94
C THR A 32 -1.19 11.06 6.53
N ASN A 33 -2.33 10.59 7.01
CA ASN A 33 -3.32 11.45 7.67
C ASN A 33 -2.99 11.64 9.17
N ASP A 34 -3.71 12.53 9.86
CA ASP A 34 -3.47 12.82 11.29
C ASP A 34 -3.69 11.62 12.23
N GLN A 35 -4.37 10.57 11.75
CA GLN A 35 -4.58 9.32 12.48
C GLN A 35 -3.43 8.32 12.26
N GLY A 36 -2.42 8.69 11.46
CA GLY A 36 -1.28 7.86 11.10
C GLY A 36 -1.56 6.86 9.97
N ASN A 37 -2.72 6.92 9.32
CA ASN A 37 -3.02 6.03 8.19
C ASN A 37 -2.28 6.53 6.96
N HIS A 38 -1.64 5.61 6.24
CA HIS A 38 -0.84 5.89 5.07
C HIS A 38 -1.56 5.45 3.79
N TYR A 39 -1.49 6.28 2.76
CA TYR A 39 -2.00 5.98 1.43
C TYR A 39 -0.91 6.19 0.38
N CYS A 40 -0.90 5.36 -0.64
CA CYS A 40 0.03 5.43 -1.76
C CYS A 40 -0.66 5.01 -3.05
N SER A 41 -0.94 5.97 -3.92
CA SER A 41 -1.45 5.80 -5.27
C SER A 41 -0.32 5.42 -6.23
N ARG A 42 -0.60 4.49 -7.13
CA ARG A 42 0.36 3.87 -8.03
C ARG A 42 -0.22 3.83 -9.43
N ASP A 43 0.60 4.17 -10.41
CA ASP A 43 0.28 4.08 -11.83
C ASP A 43 1.18 3.04 -12.48
N TYR A 44 0.58 1.98 -12.99
CA TYR A 44 1.25 0.88 -13.71
C TYR A 44 1.26 1.12 -15.23
N GLY A 45 0.79 2.28 -15.68
CA GLY A 45 0.69 2.69 -17.08
C GLY A 45 -0.61 2.24 -17.76
N SER A 46 -0.74 2.61 -19.03
CA SER A 46 -1.96 2.38 -19.84
C SER A 46 -2.33 0.90 -20.06
N GLY A 47 -1.43 -0.04 -19.76
CA GLY A 47 -1.68 -1.47 -19.85
C GLY A 47 -2.34 -2.10 -18.62
N ALA A 48 -2.52 -1.33 -17.54
CA ALA A 48 -3.19 -1.81 -16.34
C ALA A 48 -4.72 -1.82 -16.53
N SER A 49 -5.37 -2.94 -16.22
CA SER A 49 -6.84 -3.04 -16.16
C SER A 49 -7.44 -2.07 -15.14
N ASN A 50 -6.66 -1.69 -14.14
CA ASN A 50 -7.03 -0.73 -13.11
C ASN A 50 -6.01 0.41 -13.03
N SER A 51 -6.37 1.55 -13.62
CA SER A 51 -5.58 2.77 -13.59
C SER A 51 -5.55 3.45 -12.22
N ASN A 52 -6.38 3.01 -11.28
CA ASN A 52 -6.44 3.53 -9.91
C ASN A 52 -5.90 2.49 -8.92
N SER A 53 -4.67 2.05 -9.16
CA SER A 53 -3.99 1.16 -8.23
C SER A 53 -3.52 1.94 -7.01
N TYR A 54 -3.70 1.38 -5.82
CA TYR A 54 -3.26 2.03 -4.59
C TYR A 54 -3.07 1.04 -3.45
N HIS A 55 -2.29 1.47 -2.47
CA HIS A 55 -2.14 0.81 -1.19
C HIS A 55 -2.60 1.75 -0.08
N TYR A 56 -3.40 1.23 0.85
CA TYR A 56 -3.86 1.96 2.01
C TYR A 56 -3.60 1.12 3.26
N SER A 57 -2.95 1.69 4.26
CA SER A 57 -2.60 1.01 5.51
C SER A 57 -3.04 1.84 6.70
N ASN A 58 -3.74 1.18 7.62
CA ASN A 58 -4.22 1.79 8.85
C ASN A 58 -3.28 1.50 10.01
N THR A 59 -3.29 2.37 11.00
CA THR A 59 -2.50 2.20 12.25
C THR A 59 -2.93 0.99 13.07
N ASN A 60 -4.17 0.52 12.90
CA ASN A 60 -4.67 -0.70 13.53
C ASN A 60 -4.15 -2.00 12.86
N GLY A 61 -3.25 -1.89 11.89
CA GLY A 61 -2.64 -3.02 11.18
C GLY A 61 -3.47 -3.52 9.99
N SER A 62 -4.69 -3.03 9.80
CA SER A 62 -5.50 -3.35 8.62
C SER A 62 -4.95 -2.64 7.38
N TYR A 63 -5.05 -3.28 6.22
CA TYR A 63 -4.57 -2.69 4.97
C TYR A 63 -5.38 -3.16 3.77
N TYR A 64 -5.27 -2.39 2.69
CA TYR A 64 -5.99 -2.60 1.46
C TYR A 64 -5.09 -2.37 0.26
N TYR A 65 -5.19 -3.27 -0.72
CA TYR A 65 -4.56 -3.16 -2.03
C TYR A 65 -5.63 -3.11 -3.11
N SER A 66 -5.51 -2.12 -3.97
CA SER A 66 -6.14 -2.04 -5.29
C SER A 66 -5.04 -2.30 -6.32
N ASN A 67 -5.08 -3.44 -6.99
CA ASN A 67 -4.01 -3.91 -7.86
C ASN A 67 -4.29 -3.57 -9.33
N PRO A 68 -3.25 -3.47 -10.18
CA PRO A 68 -3.38 -3.10 -11.60
C PRO A 68 -4.14 -4.11 -12.45
N ASN A 69 -4.18 -5.38 -12.03
CA ASN A 69 -5.00 -6.41 -12.66
C ASN A 69 -6.49 -6.32 -12.26
N GLY A 70 -6.89 -5.30 -11.51
CA GLY A 70 -8.24 -5.13 -11.00
C GLY A 70 -8.56 -5.98 -9.77
N SER A 71 -7.63 -6.81 -9.30
CA SER A 71 -7.83 -7.54 -8.06
C SER A 71 -7.71 -6.60 -6.86
N THR A 72 -8.38 -6.97 -5.77
CA THR A 72 -8.26 -6.25 -4.51
C THR A 72 -7.99 -7.22 -3.38
N TYR A 73 -7.23 -6.74 -2.39
CA TYR A 73 -6.92 -7.52 -1.21
C TYR A 73 -7.12 -6.64 0.02
N TYR A 74 -7.89 -7.15 0.97
CA TYR A 74 -8.15 -6.49 2.25
C TYR A 74 -7.67 -7.39 3.37
N ASN A 75 -6.96 -6.83 4.34
CA ASN A 75 -6.60 -7.46 5.60
C ASN A 75 -7.17 -6.63 6.73
N ASP A 76 -7.79 -7.27 7.71
CA ASP A 76 -8.48 -6.59 8.82
C ASP A 76 -7.56 -6.26 10.01
N GLY A 77 -6.27 -6.61 9.95
CA GLY A 77 -5.30 -6.44 11.02
C GLY A 77 -5.47 -7.43 12.19
N ARG A 78 -6.41 -8.37 12.08
CA ARG A 78 -6.84 -9.30 13.15
C ARG A 78 -6.70 -10.77 12.74
N GLY A 79 -6.06 -11.02 11.60
CA GLY A 79 -5.86 -12.35 11.02
C GLY A 79 -6.87 -12.74 9.95
N GLY A 80 -7.88 -11.89 9.70
CA GLY A 80 -8.81 -12.04 8.59
C GLY A 80 -8.29 -11.34 7.32
N SER A 81 -8.51 -11.97 6.18
CA SER A 81 -8.28 -11.32 4.89
C SER A 81 -9.30 -11.74 3.84
N SER A 82 -9.49 -10.88 2.85
CA SER A 82 -10.41 -11.08 1.75
C SER A 82 -9.73 -10.71 0.45
N TYR A 83 -9.76 -11.62 -0.52
CA TYR A 83 -9.21 -11.42 -1.85
C TYR A 83 -10.35 -11.41 -2.86
N ASN A 84 -10.40 -10.37 -3.70
CA ASN A 84 -11.31 -10.31 -4.84
C ASN A 84 -10.46 -10.35 -6.11
N PRO A 85 -10.62 -11.37 -6.97
CA PRO A 85 -9.71 -11.58 -8.10
C PRO A 85 -9.74 -10.50 -9.19
N GLY A 86 -10.70 -9.58 -9.18
CA GLY A 86 -10.88 -8.63 -10.28
C GLY A 86 -11.67 -9.23 -11.45
N LYS A 87 -11.83 -8.45 -12.52
CA LYS A 87 -12.59 -8.81 -13.73
C LYS A 87 -11.67 -9.24 -14.85
#